data_AF-A0A1V2P6Y1-F1
#
_entry.id   AF-A0A1V2P6Y1-F1
#
_cell.length_a   1.000
_cell.length_b   1.000
_cell.length_c   1.000
_cell.angle_alpha   90.00
_cell.angle_beta   90.00
_cell.angle_gamma   90.00
#
_symmetry.space_group_name_H-M   'P 1'
#
loop_
_entity.id
_entity.type
_entity.pdbx_description
1 polymer ?
#
loop_
_entity_poly.entity_id
_entity_poly.type
_entity_poly.pdbx_seq_one_letter_code
_entity_poly.pdbx_strand_id
1 'polypeptide(L)'
;MSRPLLIGLYVAWPVVIAVVRARVRRRFVAVSVLGWLGGVVIATTAEPVGTGLVVGLPVGVGLFLSAWLITFQGITFEWDYSKTYGEDPRPAPTAEKVAALLVTLLGLSGIAVCACGLSRGRRFGLQSSAWI
;
A
#
# COMPACT_ATOMS: atom_id res chain seq x y z
N MET A 1 8.18 8.18 17.30
CA MET A 1 7.06 7.31 17.67
C MET A 1 7.07 6.09 16.75
N SER A 2 7.04 4.90 17.36
CA SER A 2 6.53 3.62 16.83
C SER A 2 7.03 3.06 15.48
N ARG A 3 8.36 2.90 15.31
CA ARG A 3 8.94 1.88 14.41
C ARG A 3 8.23 0.51 14.49
N PRO A 4 7.91 -0.03 15.69
CA PRO A 4 7.16 -1.28 15.79
C PRO A 4 5.74 -1.22 15.22
N LEU A 5 5.05 -0.07 15.25
CA LEU A 5 3.73 0.06 14.59
C LEU A 5 3.87 0.00 13.07
N LEU A 6 4.84 0.71 12.49
CA LEU A 6 5.07 0.69 11.04
C LEU A 6 5.45 -0.71 10.57
N ILE A 7 6.34 -1.39 11.30
CA ILE A 7 6.69 -2.80 11.02
C ILE A 7 5.44 -3.69 11.14
N GLY A 8 4.64 -3.51 12.19
CA GLY A 8 3.37 -4.23 12.37
C GLY A 8 2.41 -4.02 11.20
N LEU A 9 2.33 -2.79 10.66
CA LEU A 9 1.55 -2.44 9.47
C LEU A 9 2.05 -3.14 8.20
N TYR A 10 3.37 -3.20 8.03
CA TYR A 10 4.01 -3.93 6.92
C TYR A 10 3.76 -5.43 6.98
N VAL A 11 3.65 -6.02 8.17
CA VAL A 11 3.33 -7.44 8.39
C VAL A 11 1.82 -7.70 8.31
N ALA A 12 0.99 -6.76 8.74
CA ALA A 12 -0.47 -6.88 8.67
C ALA A 12 -0.96 -7.02 7.22
N TRP A 13 -0.32 -6.35 6.27
CA TRP A 13 -0.69 -6.41 4.86
C TRP A 13 -0.65 -7.84 4.28
N PRO A 14 0.49 -8.58 4.28
CA PRO A 14 0.53 -9.95 3.75
C PRO A 14 -0.38 -10.91 4.54
N VAL A 15 -0.62 -10.67 5.83
CA VAL A 15 -1.58 -11.45 6.62
C VAL A 15 -3.01 -11.27 6.10
N VAL A 16 -3.43 -10.02 5.85
CA VAL A 16 -4.75 -9.73 5.26
C VAL A 16 -4.88 -10.42 3.90
N ILE A 17 -3.86 -10.34 3.04
CA ILE A 17 -3.86 -11.04 1.74
C ILE A 17 -4.00 -12.56 1.94
N ALA A 18 -3.24 -13.15 2.86
CA ALA A 18 -3.27 -14.59 3.12
C ALA A 18 -4.65 -15.08 3.58
N VAL A 19 -5.35 -14.29 4.40
CA VAL A 19 -6.71 -14.58 4.87
C VAL A 19 -7.72 -14.50 3.73
N VAL A 20 -7.64 -13.48 2.88
CA VAL A 20 -8.62 -13.28 1.79
C VAL A 20 -8.28 -14.05 0.51
N ARG A 21 -7.10 -14.67 0.39
CA ARG A 21 -6.60 -15.30 -0.84
C ARG A 21 -7.56 -16.31 -1.49
N ALA A 22 -8.34 -17.02 -0.68
CA ALA A 22 -9.31 -18.01 -1.15
C ALA A 22 -10.62 -17.39 -1.69
N ARG A 23 -10.84 -16.11 -1.41
CA ARG A 23 -12.07 -15.36 -1.73
C ARG A 23 -11.85 -14.29 -2.81
N VAL A 24 -10.62 -14.10 -3.27
CA VAL A 24 -10.22 -13.10 -4.28
C VAL A 24 -9.61 -13.78 -5.50
N ARG A 25 -9.64 -13.13 -6.66
CA ARG A 25 -9.00 -13.63 -7.88
C ARG A 25 -7.48 -13.65 -7.71
N ARG A 26 -6.80 -14.60 -8.38
CA ARG A 26 -5.33 -14.71 -8.35
C ARG A 26 -4.62 -13.42 -8.77
N ARG A 27 -5.21 -12.67 -9.71
CA ARG A 27 -4.69 -11.37 -10.18
C ARG A 27 -4.63 -10.33 -9.06
N PHE A 28 -5.66 -10.29 -8.19
CA PHE A 28 -5.68 -9.40 -7.03
C PHE A 28 -4.53 -9.69 -6.08
N VAL A 29 -4.28 -10.98 -5.80
CA VAL A 29 -3.16 -11.42 -4.95
C VAL A 29 -1.83 -11.00 -5.57
N ALA A 30 -1.62 -11.22 -6.86
CA ALA A 30 -0.40 -10.85 -7.56
C ALA A 30 -0.12 -9.34 -7.48
N VAL A 31 -1.14 -8.52 -7.77
CA VAL A 31 -1.02 -7.06 -7.70
C VAL A 31 -0.76 -6.57 -6.27
N SER A 32 -1.39 -7.19 -5.27
CA SER A 32 -1.16 -6.85 -3.87
C SER A 32 0.23 -7.23 -3.38
N VAL A 33 0.76 -8.38 -3.81
CA VAL A 33 2.14 -8.77 -3.54
C VAL A 33 3.14 -7.82 -4.20
N LEU A 34 2.89 -7.39 -5.44
CA LEU A 34 3.74 -6.41 -6.13
C LEU A 34 3.77 -5.06 -5.43
N GLY A 35 2.61 -4.52 -5.04
CA GLY A 35 2.54 -3.27 -4.29
C GLY A 35 3.22 -3.35 -2.93
N TRP A 36 3.05 -4.47 -2.21
CA TRP A 36 3.75 -4.72 -0.96
C TRP A 36 5.27 -4.79 -1.14
N LEU A 37 5.76 -5.55 -2.11
CA LEU A 37 7.19 -5.64 -2.42
C LEU A 37 7.77 -4.27 -2.79
N GLY A 38 7.08 -3.50 -3.63
CA GLY A 38 7.51 -2.13 -3.97
C GLY A 38 7.62 -1.24 -2.74
N GLY A 39 6.64 -1.32 -1.83
CA GLY A 39 6.69 -0.59 -0.57
C GLY A 39 7.80 -1.05 0.38
N VAL A 40 8.10 -2.36 0.42
CA VAL A 40 9.19 -2.93 1.23
C VAL A 40 10.54 -2.48 0.67
N VAL A 41 10.74 -2.55 -0.64
CA VAL A 41 11.97 -2.09 -1.29
C VAL A 41 12.25 -0.65 -0.90
N ILE A 42 11.27 0.26 -1.09
CA ILE A 42 11.43 1.67 -0.71
C ILE A 42 11.74 1.84 0.77
N ALA A 43 11.08 1.07 1.65
CA ALA A 43 11.35 1.12 3.07
C ALA A 43 12.77 0.65 3.46
N THR A 44 13.33 -0.29 2.69
CA THR A 44 14.67 -0.83 2.94
C THR A 44 15.79 -0.06 2.24
N THR A 45 15.51 0.61 1.12
CA THR A 45 16.53 1.30 0.31
C THR A 45 16.64 2.79 0.59
N ALA A 46 15.64 3.41 1.22
CA ALA A 46 15.68 4.83 1.49
C ALA A 46 16.47 5.16 2.76
N GLU A 47 17.48 6.03 2.60
CA GLU A 47 18.19 6.65 3.72
C GLU A 47 17.65 8.08 3.97
N PRO A 48 17.38 8.46 5.24
CA PRO A 48 17.48 7.65 6.46
C PRO A 48 16.32 6.66 6.62
N VAL A 49 16.59 5.49 7.20
CA VAL A 49 15.66 4.34 7.37
C VAL A 49 14.30 4.73 7.98
N GLY A 50 14.29 5.74 8.87
CA GLY A 50 13.04 6.25 9.45
C GLY A 50 12.09 6.85 8.42
N THR A 51 12.62 7.55 7.42
CA THR A 51 11.87 8.14 6.31
C THR A 51 11.45 7.07 5.31
N GLY A 52 12.30 6.07 5.08
CA GLY A 52 11.97 4.93 4.22
C GLY A 52 10.71 4.20 4.65
N LEU A 53 10.61 3.79 5.91
CA LEU A 53 9.43 3.10 6.45
C LEU A 53 8.14 3.93 6.35
N VAL A 54 8.28 5.26 6.44
CA VAL A 54 7.20 6.25 6.44
C VAL A 54 6.68 6.49 5.02
N VAL A 55 7.56 6.54 4.03
CA VAL A 55 7.22 6.81 2.63
C VAL A 55 6.90 5.52 1.86
N GLY A 56 7.55 4.42 2.18
CA GLY A 56 7.39 3.15 1.49
C GLY A 56 5.97 2.59 1.58
N LEU A 57 5.28 2.74 2.72
CA LEU A 57 3.95 2.19 2.90
C LEU A 57 2.90 2.92 2.04
N PRO A 58 2.82 4.28 2.06
CA PRO A 58 1.95 5.02 1.14
C PRO A 58 2.24 4.73 -0.34
N VAL A 59 3.52 4.68 -0.73
CA VAL A 59 3.89 4.43 -2.13
C VAL A 59 3.51 3.02 -2.56
N GLY A 60 3.79 2.02 -1.72
CA GLY A 60 3.37 0.63 -1.97
C GLY A 60 1.85 0.51 -2.12
N VAL A 61 1.07 1.17 -1.25
CA VAL A 61 -0.40 1.18 -1.33
C VAL A 61 -0.87 1.88 -2.61
N GLY A 62 -0.24 3.00 -2.98
CA GLY A 62 -0.53 3.70 -4.23
C GLY A 62 -0.28 2.81 -5.46
N LEU A 63 0.85 2.11 -5.51
CA LEU A 63 1.16 1.15 -6.58
C LEU A 63 0.14 0.01 -6.64
N PHE A 64 -0.20 -0.57 -5.50
CA PHE A 64 -1.24 -1.60 -5.41
C PHE A 64 -2.57 -1.10 -5.93
N LEU A 65 -3.05 0.06 -5.46
CA LEU A 65 -4.36 0.60 -5.85
C LEU A 65 -4.40 0.95 -7.34
N SER A 66 -3.33 1.52 -7.87
CA SER A 66 -3.24 1.87 -9.28
C SER A 66 -3.30 0.63 -10.16
N ALA A 67 -2.47 -0.37 -9.86
CA ALA A 67 -2.48 -1.64 -10.59
C ALA A 67 -3.80 -2.40 -10.39
N TRP A 68 -4.40 -2.34 -9.20
CA TRP A 68 -5.69 -2.96 -8.94
C TRP A 68 -6.78 -2.31 -9.78
N LEU A 69 -6.86 -0.97 -9.82
CA LEU A 69 -7.78 -0.21 -10.65
C LEU A 69 -7.62 -0.51 -12.15
N ILE A 70 -6.37 -0.60 -12.63
CA ILE A 70 -6.08 -0.98 -14.04
C ILE A 70 -6.61 -2.38 -14.33
N THR A 71 -6.35 -3.35 -13.44
CA THR A 71 -6.88 -4.70 -13.59
C THR A 71 -8.40 -4.79 -13.39
N PHE A 72 -8.98 -3.87 -12.63
CA PHE A 72 -10.41 -3.77 -12.36
C PHE A 72 -11.18 -3.20 -13.55
N GLN A 73 -10.59 -2.24 -14.27
CA GLN A 73 -11.16 -1.66 -15.50
C GLN A 73 -11.02 -2.57 -16.73
N GLY A 74 -10.61 -3.83 -16.56
CA GLY A 74 -10.58 -4.79 -17.66
C GLY A 74 -9.45 -4.58 -18.66
N ILE A 75 -8.42 -3.78 -18.34
CA ILE A 75 -7.16 -3.76 -19.12
C ILE A 75 -6.38 -5.03 -18.77
N THR A 76 -6.92 -6.18 -19.17
CA THR A 76 -6.27 -7.46 -19.00
C THR A 76 -5.56 -7.78 -20.29
N PHE A 77 -4.26 -7.52 -20.34
CA PHE A 77 -3.35 -8.14 -21.31
C PHE A 77 -3.28 -9.64 -20.99
N GLU A 78 -4.29 -10.41 -21.40
CA GLU A 78 -4.08 -11.83 -21.66
C GLU A 78 -3.29 -11.91 -22.96
N TRP A 79 -2.10 -12.52 -22.92
CA TRP A 79 -1.25 -12.76 -24.07
C TRP A 79 -1.85 -13.90 -24.92
N ASP A 80 -3.08 -13.72 -25.35
CA ASP A 80 -3.83 -14.62 -26.21
C ASP A 80 -4.23 -13.81 -27.44
N TYR A 81 -3.42 -13.91 -28.50
CA TYR A 81 -3.61 -13.18 -29.76
C TYR A 81 -4.97 -13.47 -30.44
N SER A 82 -5.73 -14.46 -29.96
CA SER A 82 -7.02 -14.87 -30.52
C SER A 82 -8.25 -14.23 -29.87
N LYS A 83 -8.09 -13.54 -28.73
CA LYS A 83 -9.23 -12.96 -28.00
C LYS A 83 -9.35 -11.46 -28.24
N THR A 84 -10.50 -11.03 -28.75
CA THR A 84 -10.93 -9.64 -28.76
C THR A 84 -11.08 -9.17 -27.32
N TYR A 85 -10.27 -8.18 -26.92
CA TYR A 85 -10.30 -7.58 -25.59
C TYR A 85 -11.68 -6.98 -25.31
N GLY A 86 -12.41 -7.58 -24.38
CA GLY A 86 -13.68 -7.08 -23.88
C GLY A 86 -13.55 -6.72 -22.41
N GLU A 87 -14.28 -5.69 -21.98
CA GLU A 87 -14.49 -5.42 -20.56
C GLU A 87 -15.02 -6.71 -19.89
N ASP A 88 -14.36 -7.17 -18.81
CA ASP A 88 -14.89 -8.30 -18.03
C ASP A 88 -16.19 -7.85 -17.36
N PRO A 89 -17.37 -8.35 -17.78
CA PRO A 89 -18.65 -7.83 -17.30
C PRO A 89 -18.96 -8.32 -15.87
N ARG A 90 -18.10 -9.17 -15.30
CA ARG A 90 -18.34 -9.77 -13.99
C ARG A 90 -17.95 -8.77 -12.89
N PRO A 91 -18.88 -8.35 -12.02
CA PRO A 91 -18.54 -7.48 -10.91
C PRO A 91 -17.48 -8.13 -10.02
N ALA A 92 -16.54 -7.32 -9.53
CA ALA A 92 -15.54 -7.81 -8.59
C ALA A 92 -16.21 -8.46 -7.38
N PRO A 93 -15.70 -9.62 -6.90
CA PRO A 93 -16.17 -10.23 -5.67
C PRO A 93 -16.18 -9.20 -4.54
N THR A 94 -17.23 -9.18 -3.73
CA THR A 94 -17.34 -8.28 -2.57
C THR A 94 -16.10 -8.35 -1.67
N ALA A 95 -15.48 -9.54 -1.58
CA ALA A 95 -14.23 -9.76 -0.86
C ALA A 95 -13.05 -8.94 -1.40
N GLU A 96 -12.94 -8.71 -2.72
CA GLU A 96 -11.86 -7.88 -3.30
C GLU A 96 -12.02 -6.41 -2.93
N LYS A 97 -13.26 -5.89 -2.96
CA LYS A 97 -13.54 -4.51 -2.55
C LYS A 97 -13.24 -4.31 -1.07
N VAL A 98 -13.63 -5.26 -0.22
CA VAL A 98 -13.33 -5.23 1.22
C VAL A 98 -11.82 -5.32 1.46
N ALA A 99 -11.12 -6.21 0.77
CA ALA A 99 -9.66 -6.32 0.89
C ALA A 99 -8.94 -5.05 0.43
N ALA A 100 -9.35 -4.46 -0.71
CA ALA A 100 -8.80 -3.19 -1.18
C ALA A 100 -9.06 -2.05 -0.20
N LEU A 101 -10.25 -2.00 0.42
CA LEU A 101 -10.57 -1.04 1.46
C LEU A 101 -9.64 -1.21 2.68
N LEU A 102 -9.43 -2.44 3.16
CA LEU A 102 -8.53 -2.73 4.28
C LEU A 102 -7.08 -2.32 3.98
N VAL A 103 -6.58 -2.61 2.78
CA VAL A 103 -5.23 -2.19 2.35
C VAL A 103 -5.13 -0.66 2.23
N THR A 104 -6.18 0.00 1.74
CA THR A 104 -6.25 1.46 1.70
C THR A 104 -6.20 2.05 3.11
N LEU A 105 -6.97 1.49 4.06
CA LEU A 105 -6.98 1.94 5.45
C LEU A 105 -5.62 1.74 6.13
N LEU A 106 -4.92 0.64 5.84
CA LEU A 106 -3.52 0.42 6.26
C LEU A 106 -2.63 1.56 5.74
N GLY A 107 -2.68 1.88 4.44
CA GLY A 107 -1.93 2.98 3.85
C GLY A 107 -2.23 4.34 4.48
N LEU A 108 -3.52 4.66 4.66
CA LEU A 108 -3.98 5.90 5.28
C LEU A 108 -3.52 6.02 6.74
N SER A 109 -3.53 4.93 7.50
CA SER A 109 -3.01 4.94 8.86
C SER A 109 -1.49 5.17 8.90
N GLY A 110 -0.75 4.65 7.92
CA GLY A 110 0.65 5.02 7.70
C GLY A 110 0.81 6.52 7.48
N ILE A 111 0.04 7.12 6.56
CA ILE A 111 0.05 8.57 6.30
C ILE A 111 -0.31 9.38 7.55
N ALA A 112 -1.30 8.95 8.33
CA ALA A 112 -1.70 9.62 9.57
C ALA A 112 -0.56 9.60 10.60
N VAL A 113 0.17 8.49 10.71
CA VAL A 113 1.39 8.39 11.53
C VAL A 113 2.48 9.35 11.01
N CYS A 114 2.65 9.47 9.70
CA CYS A 114 3.58 10.42 9.08
C CYS A 114 3.21 11.88 9.43
N ALA A 115 1.95 12.26 9.24
CA ALA A 115 1.44 13.61 9.50
C ALA A 115 1.55 13.98 10.98
N CYS A 116 1.23 13.04 11.88
CA CYS A 116 1.34 13.24 13.31
C CYS A 116 2.81 13.37 13.76
N GLY A 117 3.72 12.57 13.19
CA GLY A 117 5.17 12.68 13.41
C GLY A 117 5.76 14.02 12.98
N LEU A 118 5.36 14.52 11.79
CA LEU A 118 5.80 15.82 11.27
C LEU A 118 5.30 16.99 12.14
N SER A 119 4.07 16.89 12.66
CA SER A 119 3.47 17.92 13.51
C SER A 119 4.18 18.10 14.86
N ARG A 120 4.76 17.02 15.42
CA ARG A 120 5.57 17.09 16.65
C ARG A 120 6.96 17.64 16.40
N GLY A 121 7.62 17.26 15.31
CA GLY A 121 8.94 17.80 14.96
C GLY A 121 8.94 19.32 14.79
N ARG A 122 7.87 19.87 14.19
CA ARG A 122 7.70 21.32 14.00
C ARG A 122 7.49 22.11 15.30
N ARG A 123 6.94 21.48 16.37
CA ARG A 123 6.79 22.12 17.68
C ARG A 123 8.10 22.19 18.48
N PHE A 124 9.01 21.23 18.28
CA PHE A 124 10.31 21.24 18.97
C PHE A 124 11.39 22.05 18.24
N GLY A 125 11.27 22.24 16.91
CA GLY A 125 12.22 23.04 16.12
C GLY A 125 12.12 24.56 16.29
N LEU A 126 11.13 25.08 17.03
CA LEU A 126 11.01 26.51 17.32
C LEU A 126 11.58 26.91 18.70
N GLN A 127 12.06 25.96 19.50
CA GLN A 127 12.61 26.25 20.84
C GLN A 127 14.14 26.31 20.91
N SER A 128 14.87 25.87 19.86
CA SER A 128 16.34 25.82 19.88
C SER A 128 17.03 27.06 19.31
N SER A 129 16.29 28.07 18.83
CA SER A 129 16.88 29.26 18.16
C SER A 129 16.90 30.51 19.04
N ALA A 130 16.67 30.39 20.35
CA ALA A 130 16.62 31.52 21.28
C ALA A 130 17.87 31.65 22.19
N TRP A 131 18.94 30.90 21.92
CA TRP A 131 20.15 30.91 22.75
C TRP A 131 21.43 30.83 21.91
N ILE A 132 21.69 31.80 21.04
CA ILE A 132 23.04 32.28 20.71
C ILE A 132 22.95 33.78 20.47
#